data_AF-A0A7S2G7L6-F1
#
_entry.id   AF-A0A7S2G7L6-F1
#
_cell.length_a   1.000
_cell.length_b   1.000
_cell.length_c   1.000
_cell.angle_alpha   90.00
_cell.angle_beta   90.00
_cell.angle_gamma   90.00
#
_symmetry.space_group_name_H-M   'P 1'
#
loop_
_entity.id
_entity.type
_entity.pdbx_description
1 polymer ?
#
loop_
_entity_poly.entity_id
_entity_poly.type
_entity_poly.pdbx_seq_one_letter_code
_entity_poly.pdbx_strand_id
1 'polypeptide(L)'
;WGINNLKDCALEHAKYCCLAGLDPARPDRPNFKQAGPAVPFLSLLYFSVGFEAFVAALVELNRKESRLQNYLEYTIQVSAGMLGKQRRNIDLTGVRVNVPDGESMRQFFPPPAREQTKGFEYESVGLMNINSFGGGTWSADEPALFDDGRLDLFRQRDYLGNIMARGLRLQTYKYTRAFFQVSAKAPGIHLQVDGEARYLFHPHSRDFTL
;
A
#
# COMPACT_ATOMS: atom_id res chain seq x y z
N TRP A 1 5.45 2.57 -19.89
CA TRP A 1 5.32 1.21 -20.42
C TRP A 1 3.84 0.95 -20.62
N GLY A 2 3.35 1.17 -21.85
CA GLY A 2 1.93 1.11 -22.18
C GLY A 2 1.43 -0.32 -22.26
N ILE A 3 0.31 -0.61 -21.62
CA ILE A 3 -0.43 -1.86 -21.80
C ILE A 3 -1.26 -1.68 -23.08
N ASN A 4 -0.65 -2.02 -24.22
CA ASN A 4 -1.39 -2.21 -25.46
C ASN A 4 -1.83 -3.68 -25.52
N ASN A 5 -3.12 -3.87 -25.78
CA ASN A 5 -3.82 -5.14 -26.08
C ASN A 5 -4.11 -6.09 -24.91
N LEU A 6 -5.19 -5.79 -24.18
CA LEU A 6 -6.00 -6.78 -23.46
C LEU A 6 -7.00 -7.52 -24.37
N LYS A 7 -6.98 -7.29 -25.69
CA LYS A 7 -7.93 -7.89 -26.64
C LYS A 7 -7.63 -9.35 -27.00
N ASP A 8 -6.44 -9.86 -26.71
CA ASP A 8 -6.03 -11.22 -27.11
C ASP A 8 -6.05 -12.26 -25.97
N CYS A 9 -6.47 -11.87 -24.76
CA CYS A 9 -6.80 -12.85 -23.71
C CYS A 9 -8.25 -13.31 -23.86
N ALA A 10 -8.55 -13.96 -24.99
CA ALA A 10 -9.75 -14.78 -25.11
C ALA A 10 -9.58 -16.00 -24.18
N LEU A 11 -10.07 -15.85 -22.95
CA LEU A 11 -10.25 -16.90 -21.95
C LEU A 11 -11.35 -17.87 -22.41
N GLU A 12 -11.15 -18.61 -23.50
CA GLU A 12 -12.17 -19.52 -24.03
C GLU A 12 -12.39 -20.78 -23.15
N HIS A 13 -11.58 -21.00 -22.11
CA HIS A 13 -11.64 -22.25 -21.33
C HIS A 13 -11.59 -22.10 -19.80
N ALA A 14 -11.59 -20.89 -19.25
CA ALA A 14 -11.54 -20.73 -17.80
C ALA A 14 -12.96 -20.74 -17.19
N LYS A 15 -13.31 -21.86 -16.53
CA LYS A 15 -14.59 -22.02 -15.80
C LYS A 15 -14.51 -21.27 -14.46
N TYR A 16 -14.70 -19.95 -14.51
CA TYR A 16 -14.84 -19.15 -13.28
C TYR A 16 -16.29 -19.21 -12.80
N CYS A 17 -16.47 -19.44 -11.49
CA CYS A 17 -17.78 -19.46 -10.86
C CYS A 17 -17.78 -18.55 -9.62
N CYS A 18 -18.93 -17.94 -9.34
CA CYS A 18 -19.17 -17.19 -8.10
C CYS A 18 -19.94 -18.07 -7.11
N LEU A 19 -19.62 -17.98 -5.82
CA LEU A 19 -20.43 -18.60 -4.77
C LEU A 19 -21.81 -17.94 -4.76
N ALA A 20 -22.85 -18.74 -4.98
CA ALA A 20 -24.25 -18.30 -5.04
C ALA A 20 -25.00 -18.58 -3.72
N GLY A 21 -24.34 -19.23 -2.75
CA GLY A 21 -24.90 -19.62 -1.46
C GLY A 21 -24.60 -21.08 -1.17
N LEU A 22 -25.35 -21.65 -0.22
CA LEU A 22 -25.34 -23.08 0.07
C LEU A 22 -26.56 -23.74 -0.61
N ASP A 23 -26.42 -25.00 -1.00
CA ASP A 23 -27.53 -25.78 -1.57
C ASP A 23 -28.65 -25.92 -0.53
N PRO A 24 -29.89 -25.47 -0.81
CA PRO A 24 -31.01 -25.56 0.13
C PRO A 24 -31.34 -26.99 0.57
N ALA A 25 -31.05 -27.99 -0.28
CA ALA A 25 -31.24 -29.40 0.03
C ALA A 25 -30.02 -30.04 0.69
N ARG A 26 -28.84 -29.41 0.59
CA ARG A 26 -27.57 -29.89 1.14
C ARG A 26 -26.75 -28.69 1.67
N PRO A 27 -27.05 -28.20 2.88
CA PRO A 27 -26.44 -26.97 3.42
C PRO A 27 -24.92 -27.04 3.60
N ASP A 28 -24.32 -28.23 3.56
CA ASP A 28 -22.88 -28.47 3.56
C ASP A 28 -22.22 -28.22 2.20
N ARG A 29 -23.00 -27.99 1.14
CA ARG A 29 -22.51 -27.85 -0.23
C ARG A 29 -22.64 -26.43 -0.74
N PRO A 30 -21.53 -25.81 -1.20
CA PRO A 30 -21.60 -24.54 -1.90
C PRO A 30 -22.28 -24.71 -3.25
N ASN A 31 -23.26 -23.85 -3.53
CA ASN A 31 -23.85 -23.69 -4.85
C ASN A 31 -23.08 -22.62 -5.61
N PHE A 32 -22.70 -22.89 -6.85
CA PHE A 32 -21.89 -22.00 -7.67
C PHE A 32 -22.68 -21.60 -8.92
N LYS A 33 -22.66 -20.31 -9.25
CA LYS A 33 -23.20 -19.79 -10.51
C LYS A 33 -22.07 -19.41 -11.45
N GLN A 34 -22.34 -19.45 -12.76
CA GLN A 34 -21.42 -18.95 -13.76
C GLN A 34 -21.04 -17.51 -13.42
N ALA A 35 -19.73 -17.22 -13.39
CA ALA A 35 -19.26 -15.87 -13.19
C ALA A 35 -19.68 -14.99 -14.39
N GLY A 36 -19.97 -13.72 -14.12
CA GLY A 36 -20.14 -12.74 -15.20
C GLY A 36 -18.85 -12.55 -16.01
N PRO A 37 -18.88 -11.72 -17.07
CA PRO A 37 -17.67 -11.39 -17.81
C PRO A 37 -16.60 -10.86 -16.86
N ALA A 38 -15.36 -11.33 -17.03
CA ALA A 38 -14.23 -10.84 -16.25
C ALA A 38 -14.10 -9.34 -16.47
N VAL A 39 -14.25 -8.56 -15.39
CA VAL A 39 -13.98 -7.12 -15.42
C VAL A 39 -12.55 -6.94 -14.94
N PRO A 40 -11.66 -6.33 -15.72
CA PRO A 40 -10.34 -5.97 -15.21
C PRO A 40 -10.53 -4.96 -14.07
N PHE A 41 -10.15 -5.37 -12.86
CA PHE A 41 -10.11 -4.50 -11.70
C PHE A 41 -8.67 -4.45 -11.21
N LEU A 42 -8.13 -3.24 -11.06
CA LEU A 42 -6.85 -3.04 -10.39
C LEU A 42 -7.15 -2.93 -8.90
N SER A 43 -6.67 -3.89 -8.12
CA SER A 43 -6.81 -3.85 -6.67
C SER A 43 -5.59 -3.19 -6.06
N LEU A 44 -5.75 -1.93 -5.62
CA LEU A 44 -4.73 -1.29 -4.81
C LEU A 44 -4.77 -1.90 -3.40
N LEU A 45 -3.75 -2.70 -3.07
CA LEU A 45 -3.67 -3.39 -1.78
C LEU A 45 -3.03 -2.50 -0.71
N TYR A 46 -2.02 -1.72 -1.09
CA TYR A 46 -1.43 -0.71 -0.22
C TYR A 46 -0.64 0.32 -1.03
N PHE A 47 -0.43 1.47 -0.41
CA PHE A 47 0.32 2.59 -0.96
C PHE A 47 1.14 3.24 0.15
N SER A 48 2.37 3.65 -0.12
CA SER A 48 3.15 4.46 0.85
C SER A 48 4.22 5.33 0.20
N VAL A 49 4.62 6.37 0.92
CA VAL A 49 5.73 7.28 0.62
C VAL A 49 6.68 7.26 1.81
N GLY A 50 7.99 7.18 1.57
CA GLY A 50 9.01 7.22 2.62
C GLY A 50 9.85 5.95 2.69
N PHE A 51 10.10 5.47 3.91
CA PHE A 51 10.97 4.33 4.19
C PHE A 51 10.59 3.08 3.41
N GLU A 52 9.29 2.79 3.34
CA GLU A 52 8.78 1.61 2.64
C GLU A 52 8.95 1.71 1.12
N ALA A 53 8.81 2.92 0.57
CA ALA A 53 9.12 3.19 -0.83
C ALA A 53 10.61 3.05 -1.11
N PHE A 54 11.46 3.52 -0.21
CA PHE A 54 12.90 3.35 -0.30
C PHE A 54 13.30 1.86 -0.25
N VAL A 55 12.74 1.08 0.68
CA VAL A 55 12.96 -0.37 0.75
C VAL A 55 12.50 -1.06 -0.53
N ALA A 56 11.29 -0.75 -1.02
CA ALA A 56 10.77 -1.31 -2.26
C ALA A 56 11.68 -0.98 -3.46
N ALA A 57 12.21 0.24 -3.54
CA ALA A 57 13.17 0.63 -4.57
C ALA A 57 14.46 -0.21 -4.50
N LEU A 58 15.01 -0.42 -3.29
CA LEU A 58 16.20 -1.26 -3.11
C LEU A 58 15.95 -2.71 -3.49
N VAL A 59 14.77 -3.25 -3.17
CA VAL A 59 14.40 -4.61 -3.58
C VAL A 59 14.25 -4.71 -5.10
N GLU A 60 13.59 -3.74 -5.75
CA GLU A 60 13.47 -3.71 -7.21
C GLU A 60 14.84 -3.60 -7.89
N LEU A 61 15.78 -2.82 -7.34
CA LEU A 61 17.17 -2.75 -7.85
C LEU A 61 17.93 -4.07 -7.72
N ASN A 62 17.59 -4.90 -6.72
CA ASN A 62 18.23 -6.18 -6.44
C ASN A 62 17.38 -7.39 -6.84
N ARG A 63 16.31 -7.16 -7.61
CA ARG A 63 15.28 -8.15 -7.92
C ARG A 63 15.89 -9.42 -8.51
N LYS A 64 15.46 -10.55 -7.98
CA LYS A 64 15.84 -11.89 -8.39
C LYS A 64 14.70 -12.55 -9.18
N GLU A 65 15.03 -13.63 -9.88
CA GLU A 65 14.05 -14.38 -10.67
C GLU A 65 13.08 -15.19 -9.79
N SER A 66 13.50 -15.59 -8.59
CA SER A 66 12.68 -16.38 -7.67
C SER A 66 11.88 -15.52 -6.69
N ARG A 67 10.60 -15.85 -6.50
CA ARG A 67 9.72 -15.23 -5.50
C ARG A 67 10.26 -15.35 -4.07
N LEU A 68 10.81 -16.50 -3.71
CA LEU A 68 11.38 -16.72 -2.38
C LEU A 68 12.61 -15.84 -2.14
N GLN A 69 13.45 -15.70 -3.16
CA GLN A 69 14.63 -14.84 -3.07
C GLN A 69 14.24 -13.36 -2.96
N ASN A 70 13.20 -12.91 -3.68
CA ASN A 70 12.67 -11.56 -3.54
C ASN A 70 12.09 -11.30 -2.14
N TYR A 71 11.43 -12.29 -1.54
CA TYR A 71 10.96 -12.19 -0.15
C TYR A 71 12.12 -12.05 0.85
N LEU A 72 13.19 -12.85 0.67
CA LEU A 72 14.40 -12.74 1.50
C LEU A 72 15.10 -11.38 1.30
N GLU A 73 15.15 -10.87 0.07
CA GLU A 73 15.67 -9.55 -0.25
C GLU A 73 14.90 -8.46 0.50
N TYR A 74 13.57 -8.53 0.53
CA TYR A 74 12.74 -7.64 1.37
C TYR A 74 13.18 -7.65 2.83
N THR A 75 13.38 -8.84 3.41
CA THR A 75 13.80 -8.98 4.80
C THR A 75 15.18 -8.35 5.04
N ILE A 76 16.12 -8.56 4.12
CA ILE A 76 17.47 -7.99 4.18
C ILE A 76 17.41 -6.46 4.08
N GLN A 77 16.67 -5.92 3.12
CA GLN A 77 16.60 -4.48 2.88
C GLN A 77 15.83 -3.75 3.98
N VAL A 78 14.76 -4.34 4.55
CA VAL A 78 14.11 -3.82 5.75
C VAL A 78 15.11 -3.76 6.90
N SER A 79 15.82 -4.87 7.19
CA SER A 79 16.79 -4.93 8.29
C SER A 79 17.93 -3.93 8.11
N ALA A 80 18.48 -3.83 6.90
CA ALA A 80 19.54 -2.89 6.56
C ALA A 80 19.06 -1.43 6.61
N GLY A 81 17.84 -1.15 6.15
CA GLY A 81 17.23 0.17 6.24
C GLY A 81 16.93 0.58 7.67
N MET A 82 16.53 -0.36 8.54
CA MET A 82 16.24 -0.09 9.94
C MET A 82 17.49 0.17 10.78
N LEU A 83 18.58 -0.56 10.54
CA LEU A 83 19.81 -0.52 11.34
C LEU A 83 20.92 0.32 10.71
N GLY A 84 20.82 0.67 9.43
CA GLY A 84 21.88 1.30 8.65
C GLY A 84 21.78 2.82 8.53
N LYS A 85 22.91 3.44 8.15
CA LYS A 85 23.04 4.89 7.86
C LYS A 85 22.15 5.39 6.71
N GLN A 86 21.50 4.49 5.96
CA GLN A 86 20.65 4.83 4.80
C GLN A 86 19.30 5.46 5.16
N ARG A 87 18.88 5.44 6.43
CA ARG A 87 17.72 6.22 6.93
C ARG A 87 17.78 7.70 6.57
N ARG A 88 18.99 8.25 6.38
CA ARG A 88 19.21 9.70 6.14
C ARG A 88 18.69 10.22 4.80
N ASN A 89 18.21 9.36 3.90
CA ASN A 89 17.72 9.76 2.58
C ASN A 89 16.18 9.82 2.48
N ILE A 90 15.46 9.68 3.60
CA ILE A 90 14.01 9.74 3.61
C ILE A 90 13.58 11.08 4.20
N ASP A 91 13.09 11.96 3.33
CA ASP A 91 12.50 13.23 3.72
C ASP A 91 11.10 13.34 3.10
N LEU A 92 10.08 13.41 3.95
CA LEU A 92 8.68 13.59 3.53
C LEU A 92 8.28 15.07 3.50
N THR A 93 9.24 16.00 3.57
CA THR A 93 8.97 17.42 3.36
C THR A 93 8.37 17.64 1.97
N GLY A 94 7.21 18.33 1.94
CA GLY A 94 6.45 18.55 0.71
C GLY A 94 5.44 17.45 0.38
N VAL A 95 5.37 16.36 1.16
CA VAL A 95 4.26 15.41 1.10
C VAL A 95 3.11 15.93 1.94
N ARG A 96 1.90 15.94 1.37
CA ARG A 96 0.66 16.27 2.09
C ARG A 96 -0.41 15.21 1.82
N VAL A 97 -1.18 14.89 2.85
CA VAL A 97 -2.34 14.01 2.73
C VAL A 97 -3.54 14.71 3.31
N ASN A 98 -4.59 14.84 2.51
CA ASN A 98 -5.86 15.42 2.93
C ASN A 98 -6.97 14.37 2.87
N VAL A 99 -7.89 14.42 3.82
CA VAL A 99 -9.04 13.53 3.93
C VAL A 99 -10.33 14.35 4.03
N PRO A 100 -11.47 13.84 3.55
CA PRO A 100 -12.76 14.50 3.72
C PRO A 100 -13.12 14.68 5.21
N ASP A 101 -13.70 15.83 5.54
CA ASP A 101 -14.26 16.17 6.84
C ASP A 101 -15.55 16.98 6.64
N GLY A 102 -16.67 16.27 6.49
CA GLY A 102 -17.94 16.84 6.02
C GLY A 102 -17.82 17.41 4.61
N GLU A 103 -18.16 18.69 4.45
CA GLU A 103 -18.02 19.44 3.19
C GLU A 103 -16.60 20.01 2.98
N SER A 104 -15.71 19.85 3.97
CA SER A 104 -14.36 20.41 3.96
C SER A 104 -13.28 19.34 3.79
N MET A 105 -12.04 19.78 3.55
CA MET A 105 -10.86 18.91 3.53
C MET A 105 -10.03 19.17 4.78
N ARG A 106 -9.69 18.10 5.50
CA ARG A 106 -8.81 18.16 6.66
C ARG A 106 -7.45 17.56 6.32
N GLN A 107 -6.37 18.24 6.74
CA GLN A 107 -5.02 17.71 6.60
C GLN A 107 -4.81 16.54 7.57
N PHE A 108 -4.52 15.36 7.01
CA PHE A 108 -4.11 14.17 7.76
C PHE A 108 -2.60 14.14 7.97
N PHE A 109 -1.84 14.53 6.95
CA PHE A 109 -0.37 14.53 6.97
C PHE A 109 0.22 15.80 6.32
N PRO A 110 1.26 16.40 6.93
CA PRO A 110 1.61 16.22 8.34
C PRO A 110 0.42 16.63 9.24
N PRO A 111 0.22 16.04 10.42
CA PRO A 111 -0.91 16.43 11.27
C PRO A 111 -0.90 17.92 11.60
N PRO A 112 -2.05 18.60 11.58
CA PRO A 112 -2.17 19.99 11.97
C PRO A 112 -2.11 20.09 13.51
N ALA A 113 -0.92 20.17 14.10
CA ALA A 113 -0.76 20.51 15.52
C ALA A 113 0.56 21.27 15.79
N ARG A 114 0.43 22.47 16.40
CA ARG A 114 1.48 23.43 16.84
C ARG A 114 2.69 23.55 15.90
N GLU A 115 2.59 24.41 14.87
CA GLU A 115 3.63 25.12 14.08
C GLU A 115 4.95 24.40 13.67
N GLN A 116 5.19 23.14 14.05
CA GLN A 116 6.51 22.53 14.05
C GLN A 116 6.51 21.06 13.60
N THR A 117 5.36 20.38 13.52
CA THR A 117 5.34 19.03 12.94
C THR A 117 5.54 19.12 11.43
N LYS A 118 6.74 18.75 10.96
CA LYS A 118 7.10 18.76 9.55
C LYS A 118 7.24 17.34 9.02
N GLY A 119 7.06 17.17 7.71
CA GLY A 119 7.15 15.87 7.05
C GLY A 119 8.44 15.10 7.38
N PHE A 120 9.57 15.80 7.55
CA PHE A 120 10.86 15.18 7.89
C PHE A 120 10.87 14.37 9.21
N GLU A 121 9.91 14.60 10.12
CA GLU A 121 9.80 13.85 11.38
C GLU A 121 9.18 12.45 11.20
N TYR A 122 8.75 12.12 9.99
CA TYR A 122 8.08 10.89 9.67
C TYR A 122 8.91 10.04 8.72
N GLU A 123 9.04 8.76 9.07
CA GLU A 123 9.70 7.76 8.23
C GLU A 123 8.78 7.30 7.09
N SER A 124 7.46 7.18 7.31
CA SER A 124 6.51 6.78 6.26
C SER A 124 5.12 7.39 6.43
N VAL A 125 4.39 7.55 5.33
CA VAL A 125 2.95 7.81 5.30
C VAL A 125 2.33 6.99 4.18
N GLY A 126 1.14 6.44 4.41
CA GLY A 126 0.51 5.56 3.43
C GLY A 126 -0.88 5.10 3.82
N LEU A 127 -1.33 4.04 3.14
CA LEU A 127 -2.59 3.37 3.40
C LEU A 127 -2.46 1.86 3.23
N MET A 128 -3.32 1.14 3.94
CA MET A 128 -3.53 -0.29 3.82
C MET A 128 -4.98 -0.53 3.38
N ASN A 129 -5.18 -1.43 2.42
CA ASN A 129 -6.50 -1.90 2.00
C ASN A 129 -6.69 -3.39 2.34
N ILE A 130 -5.63 -4.05 2.77
CA ILE A 130 -5.63 -5.40 3.36
C ILE A 130 -4.75 -5.38 4.61
N ASN A 131 -5.02 -6.27 5.57
CA ASN A 131 -4.26 -6.37 6.81
C ASN A 131 -2.91 -7.10 6.63
N SER A 132 -2.15 -6.75 5.60
CA SER A 132 -0.90 -7.40 5.21
C SER A 132 -0.03 -6.42 4.41
N PHE A 133 0.85 -5.69 5.10
CA PHE A 133 1.73 -4.68 4.52
C PHE A 133 3.20 -5.12 4.56
N GLY A 134 3.99 -4.72 3.55
CA GLY A 134 5.40 -5.10 3.42
C GLY A 134 5.60 -6.61 3.31
N GLY A 135 4.86 -7.30 2.43
CA GLY A 135 4.95 -8.76 2.29
C GLY A 135 4.35 -9.55 3.47
N GLY A 136 3.48 -8.92 4.26
CA GLY A 136 2.83 -9.54 5.42
C GLY A 136 3.57 -9.36 6.74
N THR A 137 4.64 -8.56 6.75
CA THR A 137 5.37 -8.22 7.97
C THR A 137 4.55 -7.31 8.89
N TRP A 138 3.85 -6.32 8.33
CA TRP A 138 3.10 -5.33 9.08
C TRP A 138 1.60 -5.57 9.00
N SER A 139 0.92 -5.33 10.12
CA SER A 139 -0.55 -5.34 10.22
C SER A 139 -1.04 -4.02 10.82
N ALA A 140 -2.31 -3.70 10.65
CA ALA A 140 -2.96 -2.60 11.34
C ALA A 140 -3.43 -3.04 12.74
N ASP A 141 -3.41 -2.13 13.72
CA ASP A 141 -3.94 -2.38 15.07
C ASP A 141 -5.42 -2.79 15.03
N GLU A 142 -6.21 -2.04 14.24
CA GLU A 142 -7.55 -2.43 13.80
C GLU A 142 -7.41 -3.04 12.40
N PRO A 143 -7.76 -4.33 12.18
CA PRO A 143 -7.53 -4.98 10.89
C PRO A 143 -8.10 -4.21 9.70
N ALA A 144 -7.27 -3.97 8.70
CA ALA A 144 -7.72 -3.43 7.42
C ALA A 144 -8.53 -4.47 6.65
N LEU A 145 -9.72 -4.09 6.18
CA LEU A 145 -10.68 -4.95 5.51
C LEU A 145 -10.88 -4.46 4.08
N PHE A 146 -10.67 -5.34 3.12
CA PHE A 146 -10.76 -4.99 1.69
C PHE A 146 -12.19 -4.61 1.25
N ASP A 147 -13.19 -5.07 1.99
CA ASP A 147 -14.61 -4.97 1.65
C ASP A 147 -15.39 -3.98 2.52
N ASP A 148 -14.73 -3.25 3.44
CA ASP A 148 -15.40 -2.29 4.33
C ASP A 148 -15.66 -0.91 3.69
N GLY A 149 -15.17 -0.70 2.45
CA GLY A 149 -15.31 0.55 1.70
C GLY A 149 -14.47 1.70 2.26
N ARG A 150 -13.42 1.39 3.04
CA ARG A 150 -12.54 2.37 3.66
C ARG A 150 -11.07 2.06 3.32
N LEU A 151 -10.24 3.07 3.56
CA LEU A 151 -8.79 3.06 3.44
C LEU A 151 -8.22 3.23 4.85
N ASP A 152 -7.35 2.32 5.27
CA ASP A 152 -6.67 2.39 6.56
C ASP A 152 -5.39 3.21 6.41
N LEU A 153 -5.50 4.53 6.61
CA LEU A 153 -4.36 5.45 6.52
C LEU A 153 -3.44 5.29 7.72
N PHE A 154 -2.12 5.27 7.50
CA PHE A 154 -1.11 5.28 8.55
C PHE A 154 -0.11 6.41 8.35
N ARG A 155 0.55 6.77 9.46
CA ARG A 155 1.70 7.67 9.48
C ARG A 155 2.68 7.17 10.53
N GLN A 156 3.90 6.88 10.13
CA GLN A 156 4.92 6.27 10.97
C GLN A 156 6.06 7.25 11.21
N ARG A 157 6.29 7.60 12.48
CA ARG A 157 7.41 8.47 12.87
C ARG A 157 8.71 7.71 13.06
N ASP A 158 8.63 6.63 13.82
CA ASP A 158 9.78 5.81 14.19
C ASP A 158 9.34 4.35 14.21
N TYR A 159 9.80 3.56 13.23
CA TYR A 159 9.47 2.14 13.17
C TYR A 159 10.06 1.35 14.35
N LEU A 160 11.23 1.73 14.89
CA LEU A 160 11.83 1.00 16.02
C LEU A 160 11.03 1.23 17.30
N GLY A 161 10.73 2.49 17.62
CA GLY A 161 9.85 2.84 18.74
C GLY A 161 8.48 2.17 18.62
N ASN A 162 7.93 2.06 17.40
CA ASN A 162 6.69 1.33 17.18
C ASN A 162 6.83 -0.17 17.44
N ILE A 163 7.89 -0.82 16.95
CA ILE A 163 8.14 -2.24 17.24
C ILE A 163 8.20 -2.48 18.75
N MET A 164 8.89 -1.62 19.49
CA MET A 164 9.01 -1.76 20.94
C MET A 164 7.68 -1.55 21.67
N ALA A 165 6.81 -0.67 21.17
CA ALA A 165 5.55 -0.33 21.82
C ALA A 165 4.35 -1.20 21.39
N ARG A 166 4.30 -1.62 20.12
CA ARG A 166 3.14 -2.25 19.47
C ARG A 166 3.50 -3.49 18.64
N GLY A 167 4.77 -3.86 18.59
CA GLY A 167 5.27 -4.89 17.68
C GLY A 167 5.14 -4.46 16.22
N LEU A 168 4.90 -5.42 15.34
CA LEU A 168 4.74 -5.19 13.89
C LEU A 168 3.32 -4.72 13.52
N ARG A 169 2.71 -3.89 14.39
CA ARG A 169 1.38 -3.31 14.19
C ARG A 169 1.45 -1.80 14.02
N LEU A 170 0.77 -1.29 13.00
CA LEU A 170 0.70 0.14 12.69
C LEU A 170 -0.60 0.72 13.23
N GLN A 171 -0.51 1.95 13.74
CA GLN A 171 -1.70 2.73 14.04
C GLN A 171 -2.32 3.24 12.73
N THR A 172 -3.53 2.77 12.43
CA THR A 172 -4.28 3.20 11.26
C THR A 172 -5.49 4.05 11.62
N TYR A 173 -6.01 4.75 10.62
CA TYR A 173 -7.19 5.59 10.70
C TYR A 173 -8.02 5.38 9.43
N LYS A 174 -9.28 4.97 9.60
CA LYS A 174 -10.16 4.61 8.48
C LYS A 174 -10.81 5.84 7.85
N TYR A 175 -10.68 5.98 6.53
CA TYR A 175 -11.33 7.03 5.73
C TYR A 175 -11.89 6.46 4.43
N THR A 176 -12.95 7.07 3.89
CA THR A 176 -13.51 6.64 2.60
C THR A 176 -12.67 7.09 1.41
N ARG A 177 -11.91 8.18 1.57
CA ARG A 177 -11.06 8.78 0.52
C ARG A 177 -9.85 9.47 1.16
N ALA A 178 -8.78 9.57 0.40
CA ALA A 178 -7.59 10.33 0.75
C ALA A 178 -6.97 10.91 -0.52
N PHE A 179 -6.35 12.09 -0.41
CA PHE A 179 -5.68 12.78 -1.51
C PHE A 179 -4.22 13.00 -1.13
N PHE A 180 -3.31 12.39 -1.87
CA PHE A 180 -1.87 12.46 -1.65
C PHE A 180 -1.26 13.46 -2.61
N GLN A 181 -0.69 14.54 -2.08
CA GLN A 181 0.15 15.47 -2.82
C GLN A 181 1.60 15.11 -2.53
N VAL A 182 2.36 14.72 -3.55
CA VAL A 182 3.74 14.25 -3.42
C VAL A 182 4.65 15.18 -4.21
N SER A 183 5.65 15.75 -3.53
CA SER A 183 6.64 16.58 -4.20
C SER A 183 7.56 15.73 -5.09
N ALA A 184 8.02 16.32 -6.19
CA ALA A 184 9.09 15.83 -7.06
C ALA A 184 10.36 15.39 -6.32
N LYS A 185 10.62 16.01 -5.17
CA LYS A 185 11.82 15.76 -4.36
C LYS A 185 11.66 14.58 -3.40
N ALA A 186 10.44 14.07 -3.23
CA ALA A 186 10.20 12.88 -2.43
C ALA A 186 10.86 11.66 -3.11
N PRO A 187 11.32 10.66 -2.34
CA PRO A 187 12.08 9.54 -2.89
C PRO A 187 11.33 8.84 -4.02
N GLY A 188 10.02 8.66 -3.87
CA GLY A 188 9.12 8.00 -4.82
C GLY A 188 7.98 7.36 -4.04
N ILE A 189 7.25 6.47 -4.68
CA ILE A 189 6.05 5.85 -4.11
C ILE A 189 6.16 4.34 -4.18
N HIS A 190 5.79 3.70 -3.08
CA HIS A 190 5.50 2.27 -3.03
C HIS A 190 4.03 2.03 -3.34
N LEU A 191 3.74 1.10 -4.23
CA LEU A 191 2.41 0.61 -4.55
C LEU A 191 2.45 -0.91 -4.59
N GLN A 192 1.44 -1.58 -4.02
CA GLN A 192 1.19 -2.98 -4.35
C GLN A 192 -0.15 -3.13 -5.03
N VAL A 193 -0.09 -3.70 -6.23
CA VAL A 193 -1.26 -4.03 -7.04
C VAL A 193 -1.21 -5.52 -7.29
N ASP A 194 -2.33 -6.21 -7.04
CA ASP A 194 -2.51 -7.65 -7.30
C ASP A 194 -1.42 -8.55 -6.65
N GLY A 195 -0.93 -8.14 -5.48
CA GLY A 195 0.08 -8.89 -4.73
C GLY A 195 1.53 -8.57 -5.11
N GLU A 196 1.74 -7.69 -6.11
CA GLU A 196 3.08 -7.29 -6.53
C GLU A 196 3.42 -5.86 -6.11
N ALA A 197 4.46 -5.72 -5.29
CA ALA A 197 5.07 -4.44 -4.97
C ALA A 197 5.68 -3.78 -6.22
N ARG A 198 5.62 -2.45 -6.25
CA ARG A 198 6.08 -1.57 -7.33
C ARG A 198 6.59 -0.28 -6.72
N TYR A 199 7.69 0.21 -7.28
CA TYR A 199 8.19 1.55 -7.01
C TYR A 199 7.87 2.47 -8.19
N LEU A 200 7.19 3.59 -7.92
CA LEU A 200 6.89 4.61 -8.92
C LEU A 200 7.58 5.93 -8.58
N PHE A 201 8.08 6.60 -9.61
CA PHE A 201 8.59 7.97 -9.52
C PHE A 201 8.09 8.75 -10.73
N HIS A 202 7.96 10.07 -10.59
CA HIS A 202 7.55 10.91 -11.70
C HIS A 202 8.71 11.02 -12.71
N PRO A 203 8.53 10.67 -14.00
CA PRO A 203 9.65 10.59 -14.97
C PRO A 203 10.32 11.94 -15.25
N HIS A 204 9.61 13.03 -15.01
CA HIS A 204 10.12 14.41 -15.15
C HIS A 204 10.41 15.11 -13.83
N SER A 205 10.40 14.37 -12.71
CA SER A 205 10.60 14.94 -11.36
C SER A 205 9.74 16.19 -11.12
N ARG A 206 8.42 16.05 -11.32
CA ARG A 206 7.43 17.11 -11.05
C ARG A 206 6.54 16.67 -9.90
N ASP A 207 6.01 17.63 -9.16
CA ASP A 207 5.01 17.39 -8.13
C ASP A 207 3.76 16.75 -8.76
N PHE A 208 3.10 15.86 -8.03
CA PHE A 208 1.91 15.17 -8.52
C PHE A 208 0.92 14.85 -7.41
N THR A 209 -0.33 14.59 -7.79
CA THR A 209 -1.43 14.25 -6.88
C THR A 209 -2.01 12.89 -7.24
N LEU A 210 -2.29 12.07 -6.23
CA LEU A 210 -2.93 10.76 -6.32
C LEU A 210 -4.16 10.69 -5.41
#